data_AF-A0A4P7WY43-F1
#
_entry.id   AF-A0A4P7WY43-F1
#
_cell.length_a   1.000
_cell.length_b   1.000
_cell.length_c   1.000
_cell.angle_alpha   90.00
_cell.angle_beta   90.00
_cell.angle_gamma   90.00
#
_symmetry.space_group_name_H-M   'P 1'
#
loop_
_entity.id
_entity.type
_entity.pdbx_description
1 polymer ?
#
loop_
_entity_poly.entity_id
_entity_poly.type
_entity_poly.pdbx_seq_one_letter_code
_entity_poly.pdbx_strand_id
1 'polypeptide(L)'
;MKILKKIGLVLLLAFVIAQFFSPEKNEGNTEDLTAFLAETKPSAEVKTILENTCFDCHTSNTNYPWYNAITPVNFWLAEHIEDGRKHLDFSKWSDYSIKKKDHKFDELAEEVEEKKMPLPSYTYTHGDANLTDAQIKAVVDWVKEVRLGYALAPQPQ
;
A
#
# COMPACT_ATOMS: atom_id res chain seq x y z
N MET A 1 -0.34 43.81 12.81
CA MET A 1 -1.71 43.31 12.51
C MET A 1 -2.10 43.40 11.03
N LYS A 2 -2.01 44.57 10.36
CA LYS A 2 -2.42 44.70 8.94
C LYS A 2 -1.61 43.81 7.96
N ILE A 3 -0.31 43.65 8.20
CA ILE A 3 0.58 42.82 7.35
C ILE A 3 0.24 41.33 7.50
N LEU A 4 0.07 40.83 8.73
CA LEU A 4 -0.35 39.45 8.98
C LEU A 4 -1.70 39.11 8.33
N LYS A 5 -2.66 40.05 8.36
CA LYS A 5 -3.95 39.89 7.67
C LYS A 5 -3.79 39.77 6.15
N LYS A 6 -2.91 40.58 5.55
CA LYS A 6 -2.63 40.52 4.10
C LYS A 6 -1.93 39.21 3.72
N ILE A 7 -0.94 38.77 4.52
CA ILE A 7 -0.24 37.49 4.31
C ILE A 7 -1.23 36.32 4.39
N GLY A 8 -2.08 36.29 5.42
CA GLY A 8 -3.10 35.26 5.58
C GLY A 8 -4.09 35.22 4.40
N LEU A 9 -4.51 36.38 3.89
CA LEU A 9 -5.38 36.46 2.72
C LEU A 9 -4.71 35.90 1.45
N VAL A 10 -3.43 36.23 1.22
CA VAL A 10 -2.67 35.71 0.08
C VAL A 10 -2.50 34.18 0.18
N LEU A 11 -2.16 33.67 1.37
CA LEU A 11 -2.03 32.23 1.59
C LEU A 11 -3.37 31.50 1.40
N LEU A 12 -4.48 32.07 1.89
CA LEU A 12 -5.81 31.51 1.69
C LEU A 12 -6.19 31.46 0.20
N LEU A 13 -5.92 32.55 -0.53
CA LEU A 13 -6.19 32.60 -1.97
C LEU A 13 -5.35 31.54 -2.71
N ALA A 14 -4.06 31.43 -2.38
CA ALA A 14 -3.18 30.42 -2.95
C ALA A 14 -3.66 29.00 -2.61
N PHE A 15 -4.11 28.75 -1.38
CA PHE A 15 -4.65 27.46 -0.96
C PHE A 15 -5.92 27.08 -1.74
N VAL A 16 -6.85 28.03 -1.92
CA VAL A 16 -8.07 27.82 -2.71
C VAL A 16 -7.75 27.53 -4.17
N ILE A 17 -6.81 28.28 -4.77
CA ILE A 17 -6.35 28.02 -6.14
C ILE A 17 -5.70 26.63 -6.24
N ALA A 18 -4.90 26.23 -5.25
CA ALA A 18 -4.26 24.92 -5.23
C ALA A 18 -5.26 23.74 -5.21
N GLN A 19 -6.46 23.91 -4.62
CA GLN A 19 -7.48 22.84 -4.60
C GLN A 19 -7.98 22.45 -6.01
N PHE A 20 -7.78 23.28 -7.03
CA PHE A 20 -8.16 22.95 -8.41
C PHE A 20 -7.14 22.04 -9.13
N PHE A 21 -6.00 21.75 -8.49
CA PHE A 21 -4.97 20.87 -9.00
C PHE A 21 -4.89 19.61 -8.14
N SER A 22 -4.86 18.44 -8.77
CA SER A 22 -4.79 17.14 -8.09
C SER A 22 -4.03 16.14 -8.95
N PRO A 23 -3.35 15.14 -8.36
CA PRO A 23 -2.74 14.06 -9.11
C PRO A 23 -3.79 13.15 -9.76
N GLU A 24 -3.37 12.39 -10.77
CA GLU A 24 -4.19 11.33 -11.34
C GLU A 24 -4.41 10.23 -10.30
N LYS A 25 -5.64 9.70 -10.24
CA LYS A 25 -5.98 8.65 -9.28
C LYS A 25 -5.52 7.28 -9.77
N ASN A 26 -5.13 6.44 -8.82
CA ASN A 26 -4.83 5.04 -9.03
C ASN A 26 -6.14 4.23 -9.12
N GLU A 27 -6.76 4.25 -10.31
CA GLU A 27 -8.02 3.56 -10.65
C GLU A 27 -7.77 2.53 -11.76
N GLY A 28 -6.74 1.69 -11.60
CA GLY A 28 -6.39 0.63 -12.54
C GLY A 28 -7.20 -0.66 -12.38
N ASN A 29 -6.96 -1.64 -13.26
CA ASN A 29 -7.68 -2.91 -13.26
C ASN A 29 -7.28 -3.78 -12.06
N THR A 30 -8.27 -4.36 -11.37
CA THR A 30 -8.10 -5.24 -10.19
C THR A 30 -8.09 -6.73 -10.54
N GLU A 31 -8.27 -7.11 -11.82
CA GLU A 31 -8.26 -8.50 -12.29
C GLU A 31 -6.98 -9.25 -11.87
N ASP A 32 -5.85 -8.54 -11.81
CA ASP A 32 -4.55 -9.13 -11.45
C ASP A 32 -4.44 -9.58 -9.99
N LEU A 33 -5.27 -9.03 -9.09
CA LEU A 33 -5.31 -9.48 -7.70
C LEU A 33 -5.87 -10.91 -7.59
N THR A 34 -6.68 -11.34 -8.56
CA THR A 34 -7.21 -12.70 -8.63
C THR A 34 -6.08 -13.72 -8.77
N ALA A 35 -5.07 -13.42 -9.59
CA ALA A 35 -3.93 -14.30 -9.79
C ALA A 35 -3.10 -14.45 -8.51
N PHE A 36 -2.82 -13.33 -7.83
CA PHE A 36 -2.15 -13.32 -6.54
C PHE A 36 -2.88 -14.17 -5.49
N LEU A 37 -4.19 -13.94 -5.30
CA LEU A 37 -4.99 -14.66 -4.31
C LEU A 37 -5.14 -16.15 -4.65
N ALA A 38 -5.29 -16.51 -5.92
CA ALA A 38 -5.42 -17.90 -6.36
C ALA A 38 -4.11 -18.70 -6.19
N GLU A 39 -2.96 -18.06 -6.42
CA GLU A 39 -1.65 -18.67 -6.26
C GLU A 39 -1.27 -18.84 -4.78
N THR A 40 -1.43 -17.77 -3.99
CA THR A 40 -0.92 -17.69 -2.62
C THR A 40 -1.89 -18.20 -1.55
N LYS A 41 -3.18 -18.34 -1.90
CA LYS A 41 -4.25 -18.93 -1.08
C LYS A 41 -4.21 -18.52 0.40
N PRO A 42 -4.22 -17.20 0.71
CA PRO A 42 -4.23 -16.74 2.09
C PRO A 42 -5.46 -17.26 2.83
N SER A 43 -5.31 -17.48 4.14
CA SER A 43 -6.45 -17.74 5.01
C SER A 43 -7.44 -16.56 4.98
N ALA A 44 -8.68 -16.77 5.41
CA ALA A 44 -9.67 -15.68 5.47
C ALA A 44 -9.18 -14.51 6.34
N GLU A 45 -8.46 -14.82 7.43
CA GLU A 45 -7.83 -13.83 8.30
C GLU A 45 -6.77 -13.02 7.56
N VAL A 46 -5.81 -13.70 6.91
CA VAL A 46 -4.74 -13.02 6.16
C VAL A 46 -5.29 -12.20 5.00
N LYS A 47 -6.29 -12.72 4.28
CA LYS A 47 -6.96 -11.98 3.21
C LYS A 47 -7.56 -10.66 3.72
N THR A 48 -8.26 -10.70 4.86
CA THR A 48 -8.84 -9.51 5.49
C THR A 48 -7.77 -8.50 5.88
N ILE A 49 -6.63 -8.98 6.41
CA ILE A 49 -5.49 -8.12 6.75
C ILE A 49 -4.98 -7.41 5.49
N LEU A 50 -4.72 -8.16 4.42
CA LEU A 50 -4.20 -7.63 3.16
C LEU A 50 -5.14 -6.57 2.54
N GLU A 51 -6.45 -6.82 2.57
CA GLU A 51 -7.47 -5.90 2.07
C GLU A 51 -7.46 -4.57 2.82
N ASN A 52 -7.42 -4.59 4.15
CA ASN A 52 -7.51 -3.38 4.97
C ASN A 52 -6.18 -2.63 5.10
N THR A 53 -5.06 -3.34 4.91
CA THR A 53 -3.75 -2.85 5.35
C THR A 53 -2.76 -2.66 4.21
N CYS A 54 -2.87 -3.43 3.14
CA CYS A 54 -1.83 -3.52 2.11
C CYS A 54 -2.34 -3.05 0.75
N PHE A 55 -3.54 -3.46 0.34
CA PHE A 55 -3.97 -3.35 -1.05
C PHE A 55 -4.18 -1.91 -1.54
N ASP A 56 -4.62 -1.00 -0.67
CA ASP A 56 -4.82 0.40 -1.07
C ASP A 56 -3.53 1.09 -1.54
N CYS A 57 -2.36 0.67 -1.04
CA CYS A 57 -1.07 1.22 -1.41
C CYS A 57 -0.27 0.33 -2.37
N HIS A 58 -0.50 -0.99 -2.36
CA HIS A 58 0.32 -1.97 -3.09
C HIS A 58 -0.43 -2.64 -4.26
N THR A 59 -1.52 -2.06 -4.73
CA THR A 59 -2.22 -2.54 -5.94
C THR A 59 -2.46 -1.42 -6.94
N SER A 60 -2.89 -1.79 -8.13
CA SER A 60 -3.34 -0.89 -9.19
C SER A 60 -4.63 -0.11 -8.86
N ASN A 61 -5.29 -0.35 -7.73
CA ASN A 61 -6.52 0.36 -7.36
C ASN A 61 -6.51 0.75 -5.89
N THR A 62 -6.67 2.05 -5.60
CA THR A 62 -6.66 2.57 -4.22
C THR A 62 -8.06 2.97 -3.78
N ASN A 63 -8.52 2.48 -2.63
CA ASN A 63 -9.68 3.05 -1.97
C ASN A 63 -9.25 4.32 -1.22
N TYR A 64 -9.39 5.46 -1.91
CA TYR A 64 -8.90 6.72 -1.36
C TYR A 64 -9.68 7.18 -0.12
N PRO A 65 -8.99 7.61 0.94
CA PRO A 65 -9.63 8.25 2.09
C PRO A 65 -10.15 9.64 1.71
N TRP A 66 -11.11 10.14 2.49
CA TRP A 66 -11.79 11.42 2.24
C TRP A 66 -10.82 12.62 2.11
N TYR A 67 -9.69 12.59 2.82
CA TYR A 67 -8.71 13.67 2.80
C TYR A 67 -7.89 13.72 1.50
N ASN A 68 -7.99 12.72 0.61
CA ASN A 68 -7.43 12.79 -0.74
C ASN A 68 -8.06 13.90 -1.60
N ALA A 69 -9.16 14.51 -1.15
CA ALA A 69 -9.72 15.69 -1.80
C ALA A 69 -8.98 17.00 -1.44
N ILE A 70 -8.00 16.96 -0.52
CA ILE A 70 -7.33 18.15 0.02
C ILE A 70 -5.93 18.30 -0.59
N THR A 71 -5.70 19.37 -1.34
CA THR A 71 -4.34 19.73 -1.79
C THR A 71 -3.59 20.46 -0.67
N PRO A 72 -2.31 20.14 -0.35
CA PRO A 72 -1.39 19.23 -1.06
C PRO A 72 -1.34 17.79 -0.53
N VAL A 73 -2.25 17.40 0.38
CA VAL A 73 -2.25 16.05 1.00
C VAL A 73 -2.42 14.96 -0.06
N ASN A 74 -3.22 15.21 -1.09
CA ASN A 74 -3.41 14.32 -2.23
C ASN A 74 -2.12 14.03 -3.02
N PHE A 75 -1.24 15.02 -3.21
CA PHE A 75 0.06 14.83 -3.86
C PHE A 75 0.99 13.98 -3.01
N TRP A 76 1.04 14.25 -1.71
CA TRP A 76 1.80 13.43 -0.77
C TRP A 76 1.30 11.98 -0.78
N LEU A 77 -0.02 11.77 -0.73
CA LEU A 77 -0.60 10.42 -0.78
C LEU A 77 -0.28 9.70 -2.10
N ALA A 78 -0.38 10.40 -3.24
CA ALA A 78 -0.06 9.84 -4.54
C ALA A 78 1.41 9.41 -4.65
N GLU A 79 2.34 10.23 -4.15
CA GLU A 79 3.77 9.89 -4.11
C GLU A 79 4.03 8.63 -3.27
N HIS A 80 3.38 8.52 -2.10
CA HIS A 80 3.51 7.35 -1.22
C HIS A 80 2.96 6.07 -1.87
N ILE A 81 1.81 6.14 -2.56
CA ILE A 81 1.25 5.00 -3.29
C ILE A 81 2.18 4.60 -4.44
N GLU A 82 2.69 5.57 -5.20
CA GLU A 82 3.62 5.30 -6.29
C GLU A 82 4.89 4.62 -5.78
N ASP A 83 5.45 5.10 -4.68
CA ASP A 83 6.65 4.52 -4.05
C ASP A 83 6.40 3.13 -3.48
N GLY A 84 5.29 2.94 -2.75
CA GLY A 84 4.87 1.64 -2.24
C GLY A 84 4.76 0.59 -3.35
N ARG A 85 4.18 0.94 -4.49
CA ARG A 85 4.07 0.05 -5.66
C ARG A 85 5.40 -0.23 -6.36
N LYS A 86 6.39 0.66 -6.30
CA LYS A 86 7.74 0.39 -6.80
C LYS A 86 8.39 -0.75 -6.01
N HIS A 87 8.17 -0.76 -4.70
CA HIS A 87 8.70 -1.80 -3.81
C HIS A 87 7.89 -3.09 -3.92
N LEU A 88 6.56 -3.03 -3.91
CA LEU A 88 5.69 -4.19 -4.01
C LEU A 88 4.38 -3.83 -4.70
N ASP A 89 4.06 -4.51 -5.79
CA ASP A 89 2.79 -4.37 -6.51
C ASP A 89 2.15 -5.76 -6.70
N PHE A 90 1.07 -6.02 -5.95
CA PHE A 90 0.32 -7.28 -6.01
C PHE A 90 -0.45 -7.42 -7.34
N SER A 91 -0.79 -6.32 -7.99
CA SER A 91 -1.42 -6.36 -9.32
C SER A 91 -0.42 -6.72 -10.44
N LYS A 92 0.86 -6.90 -10.14
CA LYS A 92 1.85 -7.38 -11.12
C LYS A 92 2.35 -8.78 -10.78
N TRP A 93 1.62 -9.51 -9.94
CA TRP A 93 2.09 -10.79 -9.40
C TRP A 93 2.36 -11.82 -10.50
N SER A 94 1.50 -11.88 -11.51
CA SER A 94 1.65 -12.77 -12.67
C SER A 94 2.93 -12.49 -13.49
N ASP A 95 3.41 -11.26 -13.48
CA ASP A 95 4.60 -10.84 -14.23
C ASP A 95 5.91 -11.14 -13.48
N TYR A 96 5.85 -11.50 -12.20
CA TYR A 96 7.03 -11.76 -11.39
C TYR A 96 7.54 -13.18 -11.61
N SER A 97 8.86 -13.30 -11.82
CA SER A 97 9.54 -14.60 -11.74
C SER A 97 9.43 -15.19 -10.34
N ILE A 98 9.53 -16.51 -10.20
CA ILE A 98 9.49 -17.20 -8.90
C ILE A 98 10.53 -16.61 -7.93
N LYS A 99 11.75 -16.32 -8.41
CA LYS A 99 12.79 -15.65 -7.61
C LYS A 99 12.35 -14.27 -7.11
N LYS A 100 11.70 -13.48 -7.96
CA LYS A 100 11.19 -12.15 -7.57
C LYS A 100 10.05 -12.27 -6.58
N LYS A 101 9.13 -13.22 -6.77
CA LYS A 101 8.03 -13.52 -5.83
C LYS A 101 8.56 -13.89 -4.45
N ASP A 102 9.52 -14.82 -4.37
CA ASP A 102 10.15 -15.22 -3.10
C ASP A 102 10.82 -14.03 -2.40
N HIS A 103 11.61 -13.23 -3.12
CA HIS A 103 12.27 -12.06 -2.56
C HIS A 103 11.28 -10.99 -2.07
N LYS A 104 10.21 -10.72 -2.82
CA LYS A 104 9.16 -9.77 -2.43
C LYS A 104 8.42 -10.22 -1.17
N PHE A 105 8.23 -11.52 -1.01
CA PHE A 105 7.65 -12.09 0.20
C PHE A 105 8.59 -12.01 1.40
N ASP A 106 9.90 -12.21 1.20
CA ASP A 106 10.91 -12.00 2.24
C ASP A 106 10.86 -10.56 2.77
N GLU A 107 10.89 -9.58 1.87
CA GLU A 107 10.77 -8.15 2.22
C GLU A 107 9.45 -7.84 2.93
N LEU A 108 8.34 -8.42 2.48
CA LEU A 108 7.03 -8.24 3.13
C LEU A 108 7.07 -8.71 4.58
N ALA A 109 7.60 -9.91 4.84
CA ALA A 109 7.72 -10.43 6.20
C ALA A 109 8.62 -9.55 7.06
N GLU A 110 9.78 -9.13 6.56
CA GLU A 110 10.71 -8.25 7.27
C GLU A 110 10.06 -6.91 7.65
N GLU A 111 9.43 -6.22 6.70
CA GLU A 111 8.84 -4.90 6.92
C GLU A 111 7.66 -4.94 7.93
N VAL A 112 6.91 -6.05 7.96
CA VAL A 112 5.82 -6.27 8.91
C VAL A 112 6.34 -6.72 10.29
N GLU A 113 7.34 -7.61 10.35
CA GLU A 113 7.97 -8.04 11.61
C GLU A 113 8.67 -6.87 12.32
N GLU A 114 9.34 -6.01 11.56
CA GLU A 114 10.02 -4.81 12.07
C GLU A 114 9.07 -3.64 12.35
N LYS A 115 7.76 -3.80 12.09
CA LYS A 115 6.72 -2.78 12.28
C LYS A 115 7.00 -1.49 11.50
N LYS A 116 7.73 -1.59 10.39
CA LYS A 116 7.91 -0.50 9.43
C LYS A 116 6.68 -0.33 8.55
N MET A 117 5.98 -1.43 8.28
CA MET A 117 4.72 -1.45 7.56
C MET A 117 3.56 -1.94 8.43
N PRO A 118 2.41 -1.26 8.40
CA PRO A 118 2.13 -0.03 7.64
C PRO A 118 2.88 1.18 8.19
N LEU A 119 3.10 2.18 7.33
CA LEU A 119 3.72 3.43 7.74
C LEU A 119 3.00 4.03 8.96
N PRO A 120 3.71 4.52 9.99
CA PRO A 120 3.07 5.15 11.14
C PRO A 120 2.14 6.32 10.78
N SER A 121 2.47 7.08 9.73
CA SER A 121 1.62 8.16 9.22
C SER A 121 0.28 7.67 8.66
N TYR A 122 0.25 6.44 8.12
CA TYR A 122 -0.98 5.81 7.62
C TYR A 122 -1.89 5.43 8.78
N THR A 123 -1.34 4.79 9.83
CA THR A 123 -2.13 4.32 10.98
C THR A 123 -2.72 5.44 11.84
N TYR A 124 -2.21 6.67 11.75
CA TYR A 124 -2.82 7.85 12.39
C TYR A 124 -4.23 8.18 11.88
N THR A 125 -4.51 7.82 10.63
CA THR A 125 -5.82 8.08 9.99
C THR A 125 -6.58 6.79 9.67
N HIS A 126 -5.90 5.64 9.71
CA HIS A 126 -6.42 4.30 9.45
C HIS A 126 -6.05 3.37 10.61
N GLY A 127 -6.71 3.58 11.76
CA GLY A 127 -6.39 2.81 12.98
C GLY A 127 -6.69 1.31 12.86
N ASP A 128 -7.58 0.94 11.94
CA ASP A 128 -7.92 -0.43 11.55
C ASP A 128 -6.81 -1.14 10.77
N ALA A 129 -5.92 -0.37 10.11
CA ALA A 129 -4.74 -0.91 9.45
C ALA A 129 -3.57 -1.17 10.42
N ASN A 130 -3.67 -0.75 11.68
CA ASN A 130 -2.60 -0.98 12.65
C ASN A 130 -2.55 -2.46 13.07
N LEU A 131 -1.56 -3.19 12.57
CA LEU A 131 -1.42 -4.62 12.81
C LEU A 131 -1.10 -4.93 14.28
N THR A 132 -1.88 -5.85 14.84
CA THR A 132 -1.56 -6.49 16.12
C THR A 132 -0.44 -7.52 15.95
N ASP A 133 0.25 -7.86 17.04
CA ASP A 133 1.31 -8.89 17.00
C ASP A 133 0.77 -10.26 16.50
N ALA A 134 -0.51 -10.56 16.76
CA ALA A 134 -1.17 -11.77 16.25
C ALA A 134 -1.36 -11.71 14.72
N GLN A 135 -1.79 -10.56 14.19
CA GLN A 135 -1.94 -10.36 12.75
C GLN A 135 -0.59 -10.36 12.03
N ILE A 136 0.44 -9.74 12.62
CA ILE A 136 1.83 -9.80 12.13
C ILE A 136 2.25 -11.27 12.00
N LYS A 137 2.05 -12.06 13.07
CA LYS A 137 2.38 -13.48 13.06
C LYS A 137 1.62 -14.25 11.99
N ALA A 138 0.32 -14.01 11.83
CA ALA A 138 -0.50 -14.68 10.82
C ALA A 138 0.00 -14.40 9.40
N VAL A 139 0.36 -13.15 9.09
CA VAL A 139 0.93 -12.76 7.80
C VAL A 139 2.28 -13.45 7.59
N VAL A 140 3.18 -13.38 8.56
CA VAL A 140 4.53 -13.96 8.47
C VAL A 140 4.50 -15.47 8.29
N ASP A 141 3.65 -16.17 9.03
CA ASP A 141 3.51 -17.62 8.91
C ASP A 141 3.00 -18.01 7.52
N TRP A 142 1.98 -17.30 7.02
CA TRP A 142 1.49 -17.48 5.65
C TRP A 142 2.57 -17.20 4.60
N VAL A 143 3.37 -16.13 4.77
CA VAL A 143 4.50 -15.85 3.88
C VAL A 143 5.47 -17.03 3.85
N LYS A 144 5.83 -17.59 5.00
CA LYS A 144 6.75 -18.75 5.10
C LYS A 144 6.18 -19.96 4.37
N GLU A 145 4.89 -20.24 4.50
CA GLU A 145 4.21 -21.32 3.78
C GLU A 145 4.29 -21.14 2.25
N VAL A 146 3.99 -19.95 1.76
CA VAL A 146 4.03 -19.64 0.32
C VAL A 146 5.46 -19.77 -0.23
N ARG A 147 6.45 -19.23 0.48
CA ARG A 147 7.86 -19.29 0.08
C ARG A 147 8.43 -20.71 0.04
N LEU A 148 8.01 -21.57 0.96
CA LEU A 148 8.34 -23.01 0.89
C LEU A 148 7.86 -23.62 -0.42
N GLY A 149 6.67 -23.24 -0.91
CA GLY A 149 6.17 -23.62 -2.22
C GLY A 149 7.08 -23.19 -3.38
N TYR A 150 7.61 -21.97 -3.32
CA TYR A 150 8.55 -21.45 -4.34
C TYR A 150 9.93 -22.11 -4.29
N ALA A 151 10.44 -22.42 -3.10
CA ALA A 151 11.71 -23.12 -2.94
C ALA A 151 11.66 -24.55 -3.52
N LEU A 152 10.48 -25.18 -3.48
CA LEU A 152 10.23 -26.51 -4.03
C LEU A 152 9.85 -26.49 -5.52
N ALA A 153 9.54 -25.32 -6.09
CA ALA A 153 9.21 -25.19 -7.51
C ALA A 153 10.47 -25.40 -8.36
N PRO A 154 10.40 -26.18 -9.45
CA PRO A 154 11.51 -26.32 -10.37
C PRO A 154 11.87 -24.94 -10.95
N GLN A 155 13.10 -24.49 -10.70
CA GLN A 155 13.58 -23.21 -11.20
C GLN A 155 13.64 -23.27 -12.74
N PRO A 156 12.97 -22.37 -13.47
CA PRO A 156 13.21 -22.26 -14.90
C PRO A 156 14.67 -21.83 -15.11
N GLN A 157 15.39 -22.57 -15.96
CA GLN A 157 16.77 -22.28 -16.36
C GLN A 157 16.90 -20.90 -17.00
#